data_AF-A0A6A6B829-F1
#
_entry.id   AF-A0A6A6B829-F1
#
_cell.length_a   1.000
_cell.length_b   1.000
_cell.length_c   1.000
_cell.angle_alpha   90.00
_cell.angle_beta   90.00
_cell.angle_gamma   90.00
#
_symmetry.space_group_name_H-M   'P 1'
#
loop_
_entity.id
_entity.type
_entity.pdbx_description
1 polymer ?
#
loop_
_entity_poly.entity_id
_entity_poly.type
_entity_poly.pdbx_seq_one_letter_code
_entity_poly.pdbx_strand_id
1 'polypeptide(L)'
;MAARPTHRTWSLSINLSRSSSKKQFLNTVAQQTIRSMTKQDSSVSEERKGIFDELKGKEGVYIVTSESNGSVVDIARRDQSFLFQKVSEKCLCIHAISSLDDGIDLANRAELLLASYIFAMPTSAKYLGQFIGSQATFVNHIPLELLVGPAAPAELCLDLSDRFLGTLFMVSRLHIF
;
A
#
# COMPACT_ATOMS: atom_id res chain seq x y z
N MET A 1 23.80 13.23 16.29
CA MET A 1 22.85 12.13 16.58
C MET A 1 21.98 11.97 15.34
N ALA A 2 22.43 11.17 14.36
CA ALA A 2 21.83 11.13 13.03
C ALA A 2 20.54 10.30 13.04
N ALA A 3 19.41 10.92 12.71
CA ALA A 3 18.14 10.24 12.52
C ALA A 3 18.28 9.25 11.34
N ARG A 4 17.98 7.97 11.58
CA ARG A 4 17.97 6.95 10.53
C ARG A 4 16.91 7.33 9.48
N PRO A 5 17.20 7.23 8.17
CA PRO A 5 16.19 7.47 7.16
C PRO A 5 15.19 6.31 7.22
N THR A 6 14.02 6.56 7.80
CA THR A 6 12.87 5.67 7.68
C THR A 6 12.45 5.67 6.22
N HIS A 7 12.97 4.73 5.43
CA HIS A 7 12.53 4.47 4.06
C HIS A 7 11.02 4.26 4.06
N ARG A 8 10.22 5.26 3.68
CA ARG A 8 8.76 5.14 3.59
C ARG A 8 8.42 4.42 2.29
N THR A 9 8.35 3.09 2.35
CA THR A 9 7.87 2.21 1.28
C THR A 9 6.34 2.23 1.25
N TRP A 10 5.77 2.26 0.05
CA TRP A 10 4.33 2.19 -0.18
C TRP A 10 3.80 0.81 0.22
N SER A 11 2.78 0.76 1.08
CA SER A 11 2.01 -0.45 1.39
C SER A 11 0.61 -0.25 0.84
N LEU A 12 0.15 -1.16 -0.03
CA LEU A 12 -1.16 -1.09 -0.66
C LEU A 12 -2.12 -2.04 0.05
N SER A 13 -3.12 -1.49 0.74
CA SER A 13 -4.24 -2.23 1.30
C SER A 13 -5.49 -1.92 0.49
N ILE A 14 -6.14 -2.95 -0.06
CA ILE A 14 -7.35 -2.79 -0.89
C ILE A 14 -8.57 -3.17 -0.06
N ASN A 15 -9.46 -2.21 0.14
CA ASN A 15 -10.73 -2.40 0.85
C ASN A 15 -11.88 -2.57 -0.15
N LEU A 16 -12.68 -3.62 0.01
CA LEU A 16 -13.78 -3.96 -0.91
C LEU A 16 -15.13 -3.86 -0.19
N SER A 17 -16.00 -3.00 -0.69
CA SER A 17 -17.30 -2.66 -0.06
C SER A 17 -18.43 -3.67 -0.31
N ARG A 18 -18.20 -4.76 -1.06
CA ARG A 18 -19.25 -5.75 -1.35
C ARG A 18 -18.72 -7.18 -1.32
N SER A 19 -19.44 -8.06 -0.61
CA SER A 19 -19.06 -9.46 -0.41
C SER A 19 -19.00 -10.28 -1.71
N SER A 20 -19.83 -9.95 -2.71
CA SER A 20 -19.77 -10.56 -4.05
C SER A 20 -18.53 -10.13 -4.84
N SER A 21 -18.19 -8.84 -4.75
CA SER A 21 -17.01 -8.26 -5.41
C SER A 21 -15.71 -8.82 -4.84
N LYS A 22 -15.67 -9.17 -3.55
CA LYS A 22 -14.47 -9.74 -2.93
C LYS A 22 -14.04 -11.06 -3.56
N LYS A 23 -14.96 -12.01 -3.74
CA LYS A 23 -14.63 -13.32 -4.35
C LYS A 23 -14.17 -13.17 -5.80
N GLN A 24 -14.85 -12.32 -6.57
CA GLN A 24 -14.47 -12.03 -7.94
C GLN A 24 -13.09 -11.39 -8.02
N PHE A 25 -12.84 -10.38 -7.19
CA PHE A 25 -11.55 -9.72 -7.10
C PHE A 25 -10.44 -10.69 -6.73
N LEU A 26 -10.64 -11.51 -5.69
CA LEU A 26 -9.65 -12.51 -5.26
C LEU A 26 -9.32 -13.50 -6.38
N ASN A 27 -10.31 -13.98 -7.12
CA ASN A 27 -10.10 -14.88 -8.25
C ASN A 27 -9.33 -14.17 -9.38
N THR A 28 -9.71 -12.95 -9.73
CA THR A 28 -9.01 -12.17 -10.75
C THR A 28 -7.56 -11.87 -10.34
N VAL A 29 -7.32 -11.49 -9.08
CA VAL A 29 -5.97 -11.27 -8.55
C VAL A 29 -5.16 -12.55 -8.65
N ALA A 30 -5.68 -13.69 -8.15
CA ALA A 30 -5.00 -14.97 -8.24
C ALA A 30 -4.63 -15.33 -9.70
N GLN A 31 -5.56 -15.16 -10.65
CA GLN A 31 -5.31 -15.40 -12.07
C GLN A 31 -4.24 -14.46 -12.66
N GLN A 32 -4.25 -13.17 -12.30
CA GLN A 32 -3.26 -12.20 -12.76
C GLN A 32 -1.89 -12.44 -12.15
N THR A 33 -1.83 -12.86 -10.89
CA THR A 33 -0.58 -13.26 -10.23
C THR A 33 0.01 -14.46 -10.97
N ILE A 34 -0.78 -15.52 -11.21
CA ILE A 34 -0.38 -16.70 -12.00
C ILE A 34 0.11 -16.31 -13.40
N ARG A 35 -0.62 -15.44 -14.10
CA ARG A 35 -0.24 -14.98 -15.44
C ARG A 35 1.05 -14.17 -15.45
N SER A 36 1.27 -13.35 -14.43
CA SER A 36 2.48 -12.55 -14.28
C SER A 36 3.70 -13.44 -13.97
N MET A 37 3.48 -14.55 -13.26
CA MET A 37 4.52 -15.56 -12.97
C MET A 37 5.03 -16.23 -14.24
N THR A 38 4.16 -16.61 -15.19
CA THR A 38 4.59 -17.24 -16.47
C THR A 38 5.44 -16.32 -17.35
N LYS A 39 5.51 -15.02 -17.02
CA LYS A 39 6.21 -13.99 -17.81
C LYS A 39 7.56 -13.59 -17.24
N GLN A 40 7.94 -14.03 -16.03
CA GLN A 40 9.23 -13.71 -15.41
C GLN A 40 10.14 -14.92 -15.36
N ASP A 41 11.31 -14.82 -16.00
CA ASP A 41 12.46 -15.69 -15.74
C ASP A 41 13.09 -15.36 -14.39
N SER A 42 13.57 -16.40 -13.72
CA SER A 42 14.06 -16.45 -12.34
C SER A 42 14.99 -15.29 -11.94
N SER A 43 14.55 -14.47 -10.98
CA SER A 43 15.45 -13.64 -10.17
C SER A 43 15.44 -14.11 -8.72
N VAL A 44 16.66 -14.20 -8.17
CA VAL A 44 16.98 -14.70 -6.83
C VAL A 44 16.19 -13.93 -5.77
N SER A 45 15.34 -14.61 -5.02
CA SER A 45 14.71 -14.06 -3.81
C SER A 45 15.59 -14.39 -2.61
N GLU A 46 16.18 -13.37 -2.00
CA GLU A 46 16.75 -13.50 -0.65
C GLU A 46 15.61 -13.90 0.31
N GLU A 47 15.77 -15.04 0.98
CA GLU A 47 14.88 -15.51 2.04
C GLU A 47 14.90 -14.55 3.24
N ARG A 48 14.14 -13.47 3.15
CA ARG A 48 13.75 -12.70 4.35
C ARG A 48 12.55 -13.43 4.94
N LYS A 49 12.73 -13.97 6.15
CA LYS A 49 11.62 -14.50 6.97
C LYS A 49 10.62 -13.39 7.20
N GLY A 50 9.51 -13.50 6.49
CA GLY A 50 8.63 -12.38 6.29
C GLY A 50 7.46 -12.29 7.22
N ILE A 51 6.79 -11.13 7.20
CA ILE A 51 5.49 -10.95 7.87
C ILE A 51 4.53 -12.05 7.41
N PHE A 52 4.69 -12.51 6.17
CA PHE A 52 3.94 -13.63 5.62
C PHE A 52 4.07 -14.95 6.41
N ASP A 53 5.25 -15.30 6.92
CA ASP A 53 5.41 -16.51 7.74
C ASP A 53 4.79 -16.33 9.14
N GLU A 54 4.71 -15.10 9.64
CA GLU A 54 3.99 -14.78 10.87
C GLU A 54 2.45 -14.80 10.68
N LEU A 55 1.99 -14.65 9.44
CA LEU A 55 0.58 -14.71 9.08
C LEU A 55 0.09 -16.14 8.86
N LYS A 56 0.97 -17.06 8.48
CA LYS A 56 0.65 -18.49 8.34
C LYS A 56 0.17 -19.05 9.68
N GLY A 57 -1.07 -19.53 9.69
CA GLY A 57 -1.67 -20.21 10.85
C GLY A 57 -2.37 -19.30 11.86
N LYS A 58 -2.43 -17.98 11.63
CA LYS A 58 -3.28 -17.09 12.43
C LYS A 58 -4.76 -17.27 12.05
N GLU A 59 -5.63 -17.26 13.06
CA GLU A 59 -7.07 -17.40 12.86
C GLU A 59 -7.63 -16.17 12.11
N GLY A 60 -8.43 -16.41 11.06
CA GLY A 60 -9.01 -15.33 10.26
C GLY A 60 -8.09 -14.77 9.17
N VAL A 61 -6.98 -15.46 8.88
CA VAL A 61 -6.06 -15.16 7.78
C VAL A 61 -6.07 -16.32 6.79
N TYR A 62 -6.42 -16.03 5.54
CA TYR A 62 -6.52 -17.02 4.45
C TYR A 62 -5.53 -16.67 3.35
N ILE A 63 -4.59 -17.56 3.09
CA ILE A 63 -3.60 -17.37 2.03
C ILE A 63 -4.26 -17.72 0.70
N VAL A 64 -4.33 -16.75 -0.21
CA VAL A 64 -4.94 -16.91 -1.53
C VAL A 64 -3.87 -17.37 -2.53
N THR A 65 -2.69 -16.77 -2.46
CA THR A 65 -1.53 -17.15 -3.27
C THR A 65 -0.26 -16.78 -2.52
N SER A 66 0.75 -17.64 -2.60
CA SER A 66 2.01 -17.47 -1.88
C SER A 66 3.14 -18.06 -2.70
N GLU A 67 3.96 -17.21 -3.33
CA GLU A 67 5.14 -17.64 -4.06
C GLU A 67 6.31 -16.67 -3.87
N SER A 68 7.47 -17.03 -4.42
CA SER A 68 8.73 -16.28 -4.36
C SER A 68 8.63 -14.82 -4.82
N ASN A 69 7.61 -14.46 -5.60
CA ASN A 69 7.41 -13.11 -6.12
C ASN A 69 6.35 -12.28 -5.35
N GLY A 70 5.79 -12.83 -4.26
CA GLY A 70 4.86 -12.13 -3.38
C GLY A 70 3.67 -12.97 -2.93
N SER A 71 2.92 -12.42 -1.99
CA SER A 71 1.80 -13.09 -1.34
C SER A 71 0.52 -12.27 -1.40
N VAL A 72 -0.60 -12.94 -1.62
CA VAL A 72 -1.94 -12.37 -1.55
C VAL A 72 -2.66 -13.03 -0.38
N VAL A 73 -3.12 -12.22 0.56
CA VAL A 73 -3.70 -12.69 1.82
C VAL A 73 -5.08 -12.06 1.99
N ASP A 74 -6.08 -12.92 2.20
CA ASP A 74 -7.42 -12.52 2.58
C ASP A 74 -7.55 -12.50 4.11
N ILE A 75 -8.04 -11.38 4.64
CA ILE A 75 -8.13 -11.10 6.06
C ILE A 75 -9.61 -10.97 6.43
N ALA A 76 -10.10 -11.90 7.23
CA ALA A 76 -11.47 -11.90 7.68
C ALA A 76 -11.71 -11.00 8.90
N ARG A 77 -10.71 -10.88 9.78
CA ARG A 77 -10.84 -10.13 11.03
C ARG A 77 -10.14 -8.76 10.99
N ARG A 78 -10.86 -7.73 11.44
CA ARG A 78 -10.42 -6.32 11.45
C ARG A 78 -9.44 -5.94 12.57
N ASP A 79 -9.34 -6.79 13.59
CA ASP A 79 -8.59 -6.56 14.82
C ASP A 79 -7.11 -6.98 14.70
N GLN A 80 -6.73 -7.47 13.53
CA GLN A 80 -5.40 -7.98 13.31
C GLN A 80 -4.41 -6.82 13.16
N SER A 81 -3.43 -6.77 14.07
CA SER A 81 -2.40 -5.73 14.14
C SER A 81 -1.64 -5.53 12.82
N PHE A 82 -1.52 -6.57 12.00
CA PHE A 82 -0.81 -6.53 10.74
C PHE A 82 -1.50 -5.70 9.65
N LEU A 83 -2.80 -5.40 9.76
CA LEU A 83 -3.50 -4.49 8.83
C LEU A 83 -2.92 -3.07 8.86
N PHE A 84 -2.30 -2.69 9.98
CA PHE A 84 -1.75 -1.36 10.25
C PHE A 84 -0.22 -1.36 10.30
N GLN A 85 0.41 -2.54 10.19
CA GLN A 85 1.86 -2.64 10.13
C GLN A 85 2.34 -2.46 8.71
N LYS A 86 3.47 -1.78 8.59
CA LYS A 86 4.11 -1.58 7.30
C LYS A 86 4.71 -2.89 6.81
N VAL A 87 4.23 -3.37 5.68
CA VAL A 87 4.78 -4.56 5.05
C VAL A 87 5.97 -4.16 4.18
N SER A 88 7.16 -4.69 4.50
CA SER A 88 8.38 -4.44 3.72
C SER A 88 8.52 -5.38 2.50
N GLU A 89 7.54 -6.25 2.30
CA GLU A 89 7.56 -7.36 1.36
C GLU A 89 6.49 -7.17 0.29
N LYS A 90 6.59 -7.92 -0.80
CA LYS A 90 5.56 -7.95 -1.84
C LYS A 90 4.33 -8.69 -1.32
N CYS A 91 3.51 -8.02 -0.51
CA CYS A 91 2.31 -8.59 0.06
C CYS A 91 1.10 -7.70 -0.22
N LEU A 92 0.03 -8.31 -0.72
CA LEU A 92 -1.27 -7.67 -0.89
C LEU A 92 -2.25 -8.22 0.14
N CYS A 93 -2.66 -7.35 1.06
CA CYS A 93 -3.66 -7.63 2.08
C CYS A 93 -5.04 -7.18 1.61
N ILE A 94 -6.02 -8.09 1.67
CA ILE A 94 -7.39 -7.83 1.21
C ILE A 94 -8.34 -7.99 2.38
N HIS A 95 -9.17 -6.97 2.62
CA HIS A 95 -10.20 -6.99 3.64
C HIS A 95 -11.56 -6.56 3.07
N ALA A 96 -12.62 -7.23 3.50
CA ALA A 96 -13.98 -6.84 3.13
C ALA A 96 -14.49 -5.85 4.16
N ILE A 97 -14.99 -4.71 3.70
CA ILE A 97 -15.66 -3.73 4.56
C ILE A 97 -17.17 -3.86 4.37
N SER A 98 -17.92 -3.58 5.43
CA SER A 98 -19.38 -3.72 5.45
C SER A 98 -20.10 -2.47 4.92
N SER A 99 -19.49 -1.30 5.06
CA SER A 99 -19.98 0.00 4.59
C SER A 99 -18.81 0.93 4.23
N LEU A 100 -19.10 2.09 3.63
CA LEU A 100 -18.09 3.13 3.39
C LEU A 100 -17.53 3.67 4.71
N ASP A 101 -18.38 3.90 5.71
CA ASP A 101 -17.97 4.38 7.04
C ASP A 101 -17.07 3.39 7.77
N ASP A 102 -17.39 2.09 7.70
CA ASP A 102 -16.53 1.03 8.24
C ASP A 102 -15.15 1.02 7.56
N GLY A 103 -15.09 1.32 6.25
CA GLY A 103 -13.84 1.50 5.53
C GLY A 103 -13.05 2.74 5.94
N ILE A 104 -13.73 3.84 6.25
CA ILE A 104 -13.13 5.08 6.77
C ILE A 104 -12.54 4.82 8.16
N ASP A 105 -13.33 4.23 9.06
CA ASP A 105 -12.90 3.89 10.42
C ASP A 105 -11.71 2.94 10.39
N LEU A 106 -11.72 1.94 9.49
CA LEU A 106 -10.61 1.03 9.33
C LEU A 106 -9.36 1.74 8.81
N ALA A 107 -9.47 2.56 7.77
CA ALA A 107 -8.33 3.28 7.20
C ALA A 107 -7.68 4.24 8.20
N ASN A 108 -8.50 4.94 8.99
CA ASN A 108 -8.06 5.94 9.95
C ASN A 108 -7.53 5.38 11.28
N ARG A 109 -7.55 4.05 11.48
CA ARG A 109 -6.80 3.42 12.57
C ARG A 109 -5.29 3.51 12.37
N ALA A 110 -4.83 3.64 11.12
CA ALA A 110 -3.46 4.01 10.83
C ALA A 110 -3.31 5.54 11.00
N GLU A 111 -2.18 5.99 11.59
CA GLU A 111 -1.99 7.41 11.92
C GLU A 111 -2.10 8.34 10.70
N LEU A 112 -1.44 8.01 9.59
CA LEU A 112 -1.54 8.75 8.32
C LEU A 112 -1.07 7.89 7.16
N LEU A 113 -1.95 7.68 6.17
CA LEU A 113 -1.61 6.95 4.95
C LEU A 113 -0.80 7.83 4.00
N LEU A 114 0.18 7.25 3.31
CA LEU A 114 0.94 7.97 2.28
C LEU A 114 0.07 8.24 1.04
N ALA A 115 -0.70 7.24 0.62
CA ALA A 115 -1.66 7.38 -0.45
C ALA A 115 -2.90 6.51 -0.21
N SER A 116 -4.05 7.00 -0.68
CA SER A 116 -5.29 6.26 -0.79
C SER A 116 -5.64 6.07 -2.27
N TYR A 117 -5.95 4.84 -2.66
CA TYR A 117 -6.38 4.49 -4.02
C TYR A 117 -7.83 4.01 -3.99
N ILE A 118 -8.72 4.80 -4.57
CA ILE A 118 -10.16 4.59 -4.45
C ILE A 118 -10.73 4.24 -5.82
N PHE A 119 -11.25 3.03 -5.95
CA PHE A 119 -11.94 2.57 -7.15
C PHE A 119 -13.45 2.55 -6.90
N ALA A 120 -14.11 3.66 -7.23
CA ALA A 120 -15.53 3.84 -6.95
C ALA A 120 -16.17 4.89 -7.87
N MET A 121 -17.50 4.99 -7.79
CA MET A 121 -18.29 6.08 -8.38
C MET A 121 -17.80 7.44 -7.84
N PRO A 122 -17.84 8.52 -8.64
CA PRO A 122 -17.31 9.83 -8.22
C PRO A 122 -17.86 10.35 -6.89
N THR A 123 -19.14 10.11 -6.59
CA THR A 123 -19.78 10.51 -5.33
C THR A 123 -19.18 9.78 -4.12
N SER A 124 -19.06 8.46 -4.20
CA SER A 124 -18.44 7.63 -3.16
C SER A 124 -16.95 7.90 -3.03
N ALA A 125 -16.26 8.12 -4.16
CA ALA A 125 -14.84 8.44 -4.15
C ALA A 125 -14.56 9.80 -3.49
N LYS A 126 -15.39 10.81 -3.76
CA LYS A 126 -15.33 12.10 -3.09
C LYS A 126 -15.53 11.94 -1.58
N TYR A 127 -16.56 11.21 -1.18
CA TYR A 127 -16.85 10.93 0.23
C TYR A 127 -15.63 10.29 0.93
N LEU A 128 -15.16 9.14 0.41
CA LEU A 128 -14.01 8.44 0.96
C LEU A 128 -12.74 9.31 1.01
N GLY A 129 -12.46 10.07 -0.07
CA GLY A 129 -11.27 10.92 -0.14
C GLY A 129 -11.29 12.11 0.84
N GLN A 130 -12.45 12.54 1.31
CA GLN A 130 -12.58 13.60 2.31
C GLN A 130 -12.36 13.09 3.75
N PHE A 131 -12.69 11.82 4.01
CA PHE A 131 -12.70 11.27 5.36
C PHE A 131 -11.54 10.31 5.64
N ILE A 132 -10.85 9.77 4.63
CA ILE A 132 -9.64 8.97 4.81
C ILE A 132 -8.43 9.91 4.99
N GLY A 133 -7.71 9.75 6.09
CA GLY A 133 -6.46 10.46 6.36
C GLY A 133 -5.32 9.96 5.48
N SER A 134 -5.11 10.61 4.32
CA SER A 134 -4.00 10.32 3.42
C SER A 134 -3.32 11.57 2.85
N GLN A 135 -2.01 11.51 2.59
CA GLN A 135 -1.27 12.63 1.97
C GLN A 135 -1.64 12.83 0.50
N ALA A 136 -1.94 11.75 -0.21
CA ALA A 136 -2.41 11.77 -1.58
C ALA A 136 -3.62 10.85 -1.77
N THR A 137 -4.56 11.24 -2.60
CA THR A 137 -5.75 10.44 -2.91
C THR A 137 -5.92 10.33 -4.42
N PHE A 138 -5.96 9.11 -4.93
CA PHE A 138 -6.12 8.81 -6.35
C PHE A 138 -7.44 8.08 -6.58
N VAL A 139 -8.20 8.52 -7.56
CA VAL A 139 -9.52 7.97 -7.87
C VAL A 139 -9.49 7.29 -9.24
N ASN A 140 -9.84 6.01 -9.27
CA ASN A 140 -9.93 5.18 -10.48
C ASN A 140 -8.64 5.07 -11.29
N HIS A 141 -7.48 5.30 -10.68
CA HIS A 141 -6.17 5.11 -11.29
C HIS A 141 -5.08 4.88 -10.23
N ILE A 142 -3.97 4.28 -10.66
CA ILE A 142 -2.72 4.16 -9.90
C ILE A 142 -1.65 4.81 -10.78
N PRO A 143 -1.08 5.97 -10.38
CA PRO A 143 -0.03 6.63 -11.14
C PRO A 143 1.21 5.73 -11.21
N LEU A 144 1.72 5.51 -12.42
CA LEU A 144 2.93 4.70 -12.64
C LEU A 144 4.14 5.34 -11.94
N GLU A 145 4.13 6.66 -11.82
CA GLU A 145 5.22 7.42 -11.24
C GLU A 145 5.39 7.08 -9.75
N LEU A 146 4.37 6.59 -9.04
CA LEU A 146 4.51 6.13 -7.64
C LEU A 146 5.27 4.81 -7.51
N LEU A 147 5.41 4.07 -8.62
CA LEU A 147 6.24 2.87 -8.69
C LEU A 147 7.73 3.20 -8.92
N VAL A 148 8.05 4.47 -9.17
CA VAL A 148 9.42 4.95 -9.47
C VAL A 148 9.98 5.72 -8.27
N GLY A 149 10.36 4.99 -7.22
CA GLY A 149 11.14 5.51 -6.10
C GLY A 149 10.38 5.72 -4.78
N PRO A 150 11.12 6.11 -3.72
CA PRO A 150 10.56 6.29 -2.37
C PRO A 150 9.57 7.45 -2.31
N ALA A 151 8.69 7.43 -1.31
CA ALA A 151 7.77 8.53 -1.06
C ALA A 151 8.53 9.84 -0.82
N ALA A 152 7.95 10.92 -1.34
CA ALA A 152 8.42 12.28 -1.12
C ALA A 152 8.53 12.63 0.38
N PRO A 153 9.48 13.48 0.77
CA PRO A 153 9.54 14.02 2.14
C PRO A 153 8.25 14.78 2.47
N ALA A 154 7.66 14.49 3.63
CA ALA A 154 6.39 15.09 4.06
C ALA A 154 6.47 16.60 4.37
N GLU A 155 7.67 17.14 4.52
CA GLU A 155 7.91 18.54 4.89
C GLU A 155 8.05 19.48 3.67
N LEU A 156 7.96 18.96 2.44
CA LEU A 156 8.14 19.75 1.23
C LEU A 156 6.93 19.66 0.30
N CYS A 157 6.41 20.82 -0.10
CA CYS A 157 5.44 20.91 -1.18
C CYS A 157 6.17 20.63 -2.50
N LEU A 158 5.98 19.44 -3.07
CA LEU A 158 6.58 19.07 -4.34
C LEU A 158 5.70 19.51 -5.51
N ASP A 159 6.33 20.10 -6.53
CA ASP A 159 5.74 20.20 -7.86
C ASP A 159 5.94 18.85 -8.58
N LEU A 160 4.85 18.29 -9.14
CA LEU A 160 4.89 17.03 -9.87
C LEU A 160 5.77 17.12 -11.13
N SER A 161 6.01 18.33 -11.63
CA SER A 161 6.91 18.59 -12.75
C SER A 161 8.39 18.36 -12.37
N ASP A 162 8.73 18.50 -11.09
CA ASP A 162 10.10 18.42 -10.56
C ASP A 162 10.15 17.62 -9.25
N ARG A 163 9.99 16.29 -9.40
CA ARG A 163 9.92 15.31 -8.30
C ARG A 163 11.06 15.42 -7.28
N PHE A 164 12.25 15.80 -7.73
CA PHE A 164 13.41 15.99 -6.89
C PHE A 164 14.06 17.33 -7.23
N LEU A 165 13.64 18.40 -6.53
CA LEU A 165 14.32 19.67 -6.65
C LEU A 165 15.80 19.50 -6.25
N GLY A 166 16.72 20.03 -7.05
CA GLY A 166 18.16 19.95 -6.76
C GLY A 166 18.52 20.52 -5.38
N THR A 167 17.72 21.45 -4.86
CA THR A 167 17.86 22.03 -3.52
C THR A 167 17.70 21.01 -2.39
N LEU A 168 16.99 19.88 -2.59
CA LEU A 168 16.87 18.79 -1.62
C LEU A 168 18.21 18.09 -1.33
N PHE A 169 19.16 18.18 -2.27
CA PHE A 169 20.48 17.55 -2.17
C PHE A 169 21.61 18.56 -2.00
N MET A 170 21.30 19.85 -1.87
CA MET A 170 22.29 20.89 -1.66
C MET A 170 22.40 21.24 -0.18
N VAL A 171 23.61 21.17 0.35
CA VAL A 171 23.93 21.73 1.67
C VAL A 171 24.31 23.19 1.47
N SER A 172 23.54 24.13 2.01
CA SER A 172 23.90 25.54 2.04
C SER A 172 25.22 25.72 2.79
N ARG A 173 26.30 26.08 2.09
CA ARG A 173 27.55 26.47 2.75
C ARG A 173 27.48 27.94 3.11
N LEU A 174 27.42 28.21 4.41
CA LEU A 174 27.57 29.55 4.94
C LEU A 174 29.03 29.99 4.70
N HIS A 175 29.23 30.96 3.81
CA HIS A 175 30.52 31.63 3.65
C HIS A 175 30.56 32.79 4.64
N ILE A 176 31.34 32.64 5.71
CA ILE A 176 31.57 33.70 6.70
C ILE A 176 32.80 34.49 6.22
N PHE A 177 32.63 35.78 5.95
CA PHE A 177 33.72 36.75 5.78
C PHE A 177 33.78 37.66 7.01
#